data_AF-A0AAJ6W0Q1-F1
#
_entry.id   AF-A0AAJ6W0Q1-F1
#
_cell.length_a   1.000
_cell.length_b   1.000
_cell.length_c   1.000
_cell.angle_alpha   90.00
_cell.angle_beta   90.00
_cell.angle_gamma   90.00
#
_symmetry.space_group_name_H-M   'P 1'
#
loop_
_entity.id
_entity.type
_entity.pdbx_description
1 polymer ?
#
loop_
_entity_poly.entity_id
_entity_poly.type
_entity_poly.pdbx_seq_one_letter_code
_entity_poly.pdbx_strand_id
1 'polypeptide(L)'
;MARFFVGACLIATASGFVCLSAEEQAEVGQDITSCLRRGLELHEPFEIFGGKKGGLSFHDGLLYNVHKFRNRIPPQVGCTNGHVGIELLLSFNETKVHYTWKTVGLPFKGGTWTFVRQATVAISLTSPIHGRMPVTFKELRMTEYFAPSVRVDGIQPFSWLASEIGTFVAKSSSALLKQFMEKNYIKVFENAFDQCFIRSS
;
A
#
# COMPACT_ATOMS: atom_id res chain seq x y z
N MET A 1 -18.56 -1.78 -31.96
CA MET A 1 -18.07 -2.62 -30.85
C MET A 1 -16.54 -2.53 -30.85
N ALA A 2 -15.97 -1.53 -30.18
CA ALA A 2 -14.55 -1.17 -30.28
C ALA A 2 -13.75 -1.85 -29.17
N ARG A 3 -12.82 -2.72 -29.55
CA ARG A 3 -11.80 -3.30 -28.67
C ARG A 3 -10.65 -2.30 -28.56
N PHE A 4 -10.52 -1.64 -27.42
CA PHE A 4 -9.31 -0.88 -27.08
C PHE A 4 -8.24 -1.86 -26.57
N PHE A 5 -7.35 -2.28 -27.47
CA PHE A 5 -6.04 -2.78 -27.10
C PHE A 5 -5.19 -1.58 -26.69
N VAL A 6 -5.04 -1.36 -25.38
CA VAL A 6 -4.02 -0.44 -24.88
C VAL A 6 -2.73 -1.25 -24.78
N GLY A 7 -1.83 -1.00 -25.73
CA GLY A 7 -0.47 -1.47 -25.68
C GLY A 7 0.23 -0.94 -24.44
N ALA A 8 0.85 -1.84 -23.69
CA ALA A 8 1.93 -1.49 -22.78
C ALA A 8 3.24 -1.81 -23.49
N CYS A 9 3.88 -0.71 -23.88
CA CYS A 9 5.22 -0.58 -24.45
C CYS A 9 6.21 -1.67 -24.03
N LEU A 10 6.78 -2.34 -25.04
CA LEU A 10 8.14 -2.89 -24.99
C LEU A 10 9.07 -1.78 -24.49
N ILE A 11 9.50 -1.87 -23.24
CA ILE A 11 10.69 -1.15 -22.79
C ILE A 11 11.89 -1.89 -23.38
N ALA A 12 12.30 -1.47 -24.57
CA ALA A 12 13.65 -1.72 -25.04
C ALA A 12 14.59 -0.82 -24.23
N THR A 13 15.14 -1.35 -23.13
CA THR A 13 16.34 -0.78 -22.50
C THR A 13 17.53 -1.62 -22.88
N ALA A 14 18.48 -0.95 -23.53
CA ALA A 14 19.79 -1.42 -23.93
C ALA A 14 20.52 -2.22 -22.83
N SER A 15 21.26 -3.26 -23.25
CA SER A 15 22.29 -3.96 -22.48
C SER A 15 21.85 -4.55 -21.13
N GLY A 16 20.86 -5.43 -21.15
CA GLY A 16 20.55 -6.29 -20.00
C GLY A 16 21.54 -7.44 -19.88
N PHE A 17 22.57 -7.30 -19.03
CA PHE A 17 23.27 -8.47 -18.50
C PHE A 17 22.26 -9.27 -17.68
N VAL A 18 21.79 -10.41 -18.20
CA VAL A 18 20.99 -11.36 -17.43
C VAL A 18 21.91 -11.98 -16.38
N CYS A 19 21.83 -11.50 -15.14
CA CYS A 19 22.69 -11.98 -14.05
C CYS A 19 22.09 -13.19 -13.30
N LEU A 20 20.81 -13.50 -13.54
CA LEU A 20 20.07 -14.60 -12.93
C LEU A 20 19.24 -15.33 -14.00
N SER A 21 19.20 -16.65 -13.93
CA SER A 21 18.32 -17.51 -14.72
C SER A 21 16.83 -17.23 -14.42
N ALA A 22 15.94 -17.66 -15.31
CA ALA A 22 14.50 -17.48 -15.13
C ALA A 22 13.97 -18.18 -13.84
N GLU A 23 14.58 -19.30 -13.46
CA GLU A 23 14.25 -20.02 -12.23
C GLU A 23 14.69 -19.23 -10.98
N GLU A 24 15.92 -18.71 -10.96
CA GLU A 24 16.42 -17.88 -9.87
C GLU A 24 15.62 -16.57 -9.72
N GLN A 25 15.21 -15.96 -10.82
CA GLN A 25 14.35 -14.77 -10.79
C GLN A 25 12.98 -15.07 -10.16
N ALA A 26 12.40 -16.24 -10.47
CA ALA A 26 11.13 -16.66 -9.90
C ALA A 26 11.25 -16.96 -8.40
N GLU A 27 12.33 -17.63 -7.99
CA GLU A 27 12.63 -17.93 -6.59
C GLU A 27 12.80 -16.65 -5.77
N VAL A 28 13.65 -15.72 -6.21
CA VAL A 28 13.85 -14.41 -5.58
C VAL A 28 12.54 -13.63 -5.47
N GLY A 29 11.73 -13.63 -6.55
CA GLY A 29 10.43 -12.98 -6.54
C GLY A 29 9.44 -13.58 -5.52
N GLN A 30 9.45 -14.90 -5.37
CA GLN A 30 8.62 -15.61 -4.38
C GLN A 30 9.09 -15.37 -2.95
N ASP A 31 10.40 -15.40 -2.70
CA ASP A 31 10.98 -15.17 -1.38
C ASP A 31 10.70 -13.77 -0.87
N ILE A 32 10.88 -12.75 -1.71
CA ILE A 32 10.57 -11.36 -1.35
C ILE A 32 9.09 -11.19 -1.05
N THR A 33 8.22 -11.74 -1.90
CA THR A 33 6.77 -11.65 -1.69
C THR A 33 6.36 -12.36 -0.39
N SER A 34 6.93 -13.54 -0.12
CA SER A 34 6.62 -14.34 1.06
C SER A 34 7.11 -13.68 2.34
N CYS A 35 8.33 -13.13 2.32
CA CYS A 35 8.87 -12.38 3.44
C CYS A 35 8.03 -11.14 3.70
N LEU A 36 7.74 -10.35 2.67
CA LEU A 36 6.92 -9.15 2.79
C LEU A 36 5.55 -9.46 3.39
N ARG A 37 4.88 -10.52 2.91
CA ARG A 37 3.60 -10.96 3.46
C ARG A 37 3.72 -11.30 4.95
N ARG A 38 4.75 -12.05 5.34
CA ARG A 38 4.97 -12.42 6.74
C ARG A 38 5.28 -11.21 7.63
N GLY A 39 6.12 -10.30 7.16
CA GLY A 39 6.45 -9.05 7.86
C GLY A 39 5.20 -8.20 8.08
N LEU A 40 4.35 -8.10 7.05
CA LEU A 40 3.09 -7.38 7.15
C LEU A 40 2.09 -8.05 8.09
N GLU A 41 1.95 -9.38 8.01
CA GLU A 41 1.01 -10.14 8.86
C GLU A 41 1.38 -10.03 10.34
N LEU A 42 2.67 -10.07 10.67
CA LEU A 42 3.16 -9.99 12.05
C LEU A 42 2.86 -8.65 12.72
N HIS A 43 2.78 -7.57 11.95
CA HIS A 43 2.66 -6.20 12.45
C HIS A 43 1.28 -5.58 12.24
N GLU A 44 0.33 -6.35 11.69
CA GLU A 44 -1.03 -5.87 11.62
C GLU A 44 -1.72 -5.89 13.00
N PRO A 45 -2.48 -4.84 13.36
CA PRO A 45 -2.75 -3.63 12.57
C PRO A 45 -1.63 -2.58 12.64
N PHE A 46 -1.51 -1.76 11.59
CA PHE A 46 -0.55 -0.66 11.56
C PHE A 46 -1.15 0.64 12.07
N GLU A 47 -0.45 1.29 12.97
CA GLU A 47 -0.77 2.67 13.37
C GLU A 47 -0.51 3.62 12.21
N ILE A 48 -1.53 4.42 11.89
CA ILE A 48 -1.48 5.45 10.86
C ILE A 48 -1.80 6.82 11.43
N PHE A 49 -1.25 7.84 10.78
CA PHE A 49 -1.36 9.21 11.30
C PHE A 49 -2.81 9.71 11.32
N GLY A 50 -3.20 10.38 12.39
CA GLY A 50 -4.47 11.09 12.47
C GLY A 50 -4.46 12.42 11.72
N GLY A 51 -5.57 13.17 11.82
CA GLY A 51 -5.70 14.48 11.18
C GLY A 51 -6.89 15.28 11.71
N LYS A 52 -6.93 16.59 11.43
CA LYS A 52 -8.05 17.48 11.76
C LYS A 52 -8.66 18.03 10.49
N LYS A 53 -10.00 18.09 10.42
CA LYS A 53 -10.71 18.78 9.33
C LYS A 53 -12.08 19.25 9.80
N GLY A 54 -12.36 20.54 9.58
CA GLY A 54 -13.56 21.17 10.12
C GLY A 54 -13.66 20.99 11.63
N GLY A 55 -14.86 20.69 12.11
CA GLY A 55 -15.12 20.40 13.52
C GLY A 55 -14.76 18.99 13.98
N LEU A 56 -14.05 18.17 13.18
CA LEU A 56 -13.70 16.78 13.51
C LEU A 56 -12.19 16.56 13.62
N SER A 57 -11.78 15.79 14.63
CA SER A 57 -10.41 15.34 14.85
C SER A 57 -10.35 13.83 14.83
N PHE A 58 -9.57 13.27 13.91
CA PHE A 58 -9.33 11.84 13.72
C PHE A 58 -8.01 11.44 14.38
N HIS A 59 -8.02 10.35 15.13
CA HIS A 59 -6.90 9.82 15.91
C HIS A 59 -7.01 8.30 16.02
N ASP A 60 -5.96 7.69 16.57
CA ASP A 60 -5.86 6.23 16.77
C ASP A 60 -6.20 5.46 15.50
N GLY A 61 -5.64 5.92 14.38
CA GLY A 61 -5.86 5.31 13.07
C GLY A 61 -5.20 3.95 13.00
N LEU A 62 -5.95 2.93 12.58
CA LEU A 62 -5.47 1.56 12.44
C LEU A 62 -5.75 1.03 11.03
N LEU A 63 -4.71 0.51 10.37
CA LEU A 63 -4.74 -0.05 9.02
C LEU A 63 -4.65 -1.58 9.06
N TYR A 64 -5.52 -2.24 8.29
CA TYR A 64 -5.68 -3.70 8.29
C TYR A 64 -5.72 -4.28 6.86
N ASN A 65 -5.44 -5.58 6.74
CA ASN A 65 -5.50 -6.38 5.51
C ASN A 65 -4.48 -6.00 4.42
N VAL A 66 -3.39 -5.32 4.79
CA VAL A 66 -2.26 -5.06 3.90
C VAL A 66 -1.55 -6.37 3.52
N HIS A 67 -1.39 -7.32 4.44
CA HIS A 67 -0.77 -8.63 4.16
C HIS A 67 -1.52 -9.47 3.12
N LYS A 68 -2.82 -9.20 2.89
CA LYS A 68 -3.68 -9.95 1.95
C LYS A 68 -3.50 -9.55 0.48
N PHE A 69 -2.41 -8.86 0.17
CA PHE A 69 -2.08 -8.45 -1.19
C PHE A 69 -1.88 -9.65 -2.12
N ARG A 70 -2.11 -9.39 -3.41
CA ARG A 70 -1.82 -10.32 -4.50
C ARG A 70 -0.87 -9.68 -5.49
N ASN A 71 0.04 -10.46 -6.06
CA ASN A 71 0.84 -10.01 -7.19
C ASN A 71 -0.08 -9.89 -8.41
N ARG A 72 -0.22 -8.66 -8.95
CA ARG A 72 -1.01 -8.40 -10.16
C ARG A 72 -0.29 -8.91 -11.41
N ILE A 73 1.03 -8.83 -11.41
CA ILE A 73 1.92 -9.49 -12.37
C ILE A 73 3.03 -10.20 -11.58
N PRO A 74 3.69 -11.23 -12.17
CA PRO A 74 4.87 -11.82 -11.56
C PRO A 74 5.93 -10.73 -11.25
N PRO A 75 6.67 -10.84 -10.12
CA PRO A 75 7.80 -9.95 -9.83
C PRO A 75 8.74 -9.84 -11.02
N GLN A 76 9.09 -8.61 -11.41
CA GLN A 76 10.04 -8.38 -12.50
C GLN A 76 11.41 -8.16 -11.88
N VAL A 77 12.37 -9.03 -12.22
CA VAL A 77 13.74 -8.96 -11.72
C VAL A 77 14.65 -8.62 -12.88
N GLY A 78 15.35 -7.49 -12.78
CA GLY A 78 16.29 -7.02 -13.80
C GLY A 78 17.65 -6.72 -13.17
N CYS A 79 18.72 -6.79 -13.96
CA CYS A 79 20.05 -6.43 -13.47
C CYS A 79 20.54 -5.17 -14.20
N THR A 80 21.10 -4.21 -13.45
CA THR A 80 21.66 -2.99 -14.02
C THR A 80 22.81 -2.50 -13.14
N ASN A 81 23.96 -2.18 -13.74
CA ASN A 81 25.10 -1.55 -13.06
C ASN A 81 25.50 -2.22 -11.73
N GLY A 82 25.66 -3.56 -11.71
CA GLY A 82 26.07 -4.27 -10.49
C GLY A 82 24.95 -4.46 -9.45
N HIS A 83 23.72 -4.08 -9.75
CA HIS A 83 22.55 -4.21 -8.88
C HIS A 83 21.44 -5.04 -9.54
N VAL A 84 20.70 -5.78 -8.72
CA VAL A 84 19.42 -6.40 -9.02
C VAL A 84 18.32 -5.40 -8.68
N GLY A 85 17.56 -4.96 -9.67
CA GLY A 85 16.32 -4.22 -9.51
C GLY A 85 15.13 -5.17 -9.49
N ILE A 86 14.17 -4.93 -8.60
CA ILE A 86 13.00 -5.78 -8.42
C ILE A 86 11.77 -4.89 -8.39
N GLU A 87 10.87 -5.11 -9.33
CA GLU A 87 9.61 -4.39 -9.44
C GLU A 87 8.46 -5.32 -9.05
N LEU A 88 7.67 -4.90 -8.07
CA LEU A 88 6.48 -5.59 -7.60
C LEU A 88 5.25 -4.76 -7.93
N LEU A 89 4.22 -5.39 -8.48
CA LEU A 89 2.91 -4.76 -8.66
C LEU A 89 1.90 -5.49 -7.79
N LEU A 90 1.56 -4.89 -6.66
CA LEU A 90 0.69 -5.48 -5.65
C LEU A 90 -0.74 -4.94 -5.81
N SER A 91 -1.72 -5.81 -5.69
CA SER A 91 -3.14 -5.47 -5.67
C SER A 91 -3.77 -5.85 -4.33
N PHE A 92 -4.56 -4.94 -3.78
CA PHE A 92 -5.28 -5.08 -2.53
C PHE A 92 -6.78 -5.10 -2.83
N ASN A 93 -7.41 -6.25 -2.61
CA ASN A 93 -8.85 -6.40 -2.85
C ASN A 93 -9.66 -5.53 -1.89
N GLU A 94 -9.30 -5.53 -0.60
CA GLU A 94 -9.93 -4.70 0.41
C GLU A 94 -8.97 -4.43 1.57
N THR A 95 -8.55 -3.17 1.70
CA THR A 95 -7.84 -2.66 2.86
C THR A 95 -8.83 -1.91 3.75
N LYS A 96 -8.70 -2.07 5.07
CA LYS A 96 -9.61 -1.43 6.03
C LYS A 96 -8.84 -0.47 6.90
N VAL A 97 -9.46 0.67 7.16
CA VAL A 97 -8.93 1.68 8.05
C VAL A 97 -9.98 1.98 9.10
N HIS A 98 -9.61 1.89 10.37
CA HIS A 98 -10.42 2.37 11.47
C HIS A 98 -9.85 3.67 12.02
N TYR A 99 -10.72 4.63 12.34
CA TYR A 99 -10.35 5.83 13.09
C TYR A 99 -11.30 6.05 14.25
N THR A 100 -10.74 6.56 15.34
CA THR A 100 -11.52 7.27 16.34
C THR A 100 -11.66 8.73 15.92
N TRP A 101 -12.88 9.25 15.90
CA TRP A 101 -13.14 10.67 15.68
C TRP A 101 -13.72 11.30 16.93
N LYS A 102 -13.45 12.60 17.10
CA LYS A 102 -14.07 13.45 18.11
C LYS A 102 -14.47 14.79 17.50
N THR A 103 -15.57 15.36 17.97
CA THR A 103 -15.95 16.73 17.62
C THR A 103 -15.11 17.73 18.42
N VAL A 104 -14.72 18.82 17.78
CA VAL A 104 -13.99 19.92 18.41
C VAL A 104 -14.98 20.75 19.21
N GLY A 105 -14.75 20.88 20.52
CA GLY A 105 -15.59 21.69 21.41
C GLY A 105 -16.89 21.03 21.85
N LEU A 106 -17.15 19.78 21.47
CA LEU A 106 -18.32 19.01 21.90
C LEU A 106 -17.89 17.62 22.43
N PRO A 107 -18.64 17.00 23.36
CA PRO A 107 -18.28 15.72 23.95
C PRO A 107 -18.65 14.51 23.07
N PHE A 108 -18.77 14.68 21.75
CA PHE A 108 -19.11 13.58 20.85
C PHE A 108 -17.85 12.92 20.32
N LYS A 109 -17.82 11.58 20.40
CA LYS A 109 -16.76 10.74 19.83
C LYS A 109 -17.35 9.46 19.27
N GLY A 110 -16.67 8.84 18.33
CA GLY A 110 -17.08 7.56 17.77
C GLY A 110 -16.00 6.91 16.93
N GLY A 111 -16.30 5.73 16.41
CA GLY A 111 -15.48 5.00 15.45
C GLY A 111 -15.96 5.23 14.02
N THR A 112 -15.06 5.11 13.06
CA THR A 112 -15.42 5.01 11.65
C THR A 112 -14.48 4.04 10.94
N TRP A 113 -15.07 3.20 10.10
CA TRP A 113 -14.38 2.30 9.19
C TRP A 113 -14.43 2.86 7.77
N THR A 114 -13.26 2.94 7.15
CA THR A 114 -13.09 3.25 5.73
C THR A 114 -12.55 2.00 5.05
N PHE A 115 -13.25 1.54 4.02
CA PHE A 115 -12.87 0.38 3.22
C PHE A 115 -12.36 0.88 1.88
N VAL A 116 -11.09 0.62 1.61
CA VAL A 116 -10.41 0.90 0.35
C VAL A 116 -10.43 -0.37 -0.48
N ARG A 117 -11.08 -0.33 -1.64
CA ARG A 117 -11.18 -1.49 -2.53
C ARG A 117 -10.35 -1.26 -3.77
N GLN A 118 -9.77 -2.36 -4.28
CA GLN A 118 -9.01 -2.38 -5.54
C GLN A 118 -7.94 -1.28 -5.57
N ALA A 119 -7.05 -1.29 -4.57
CA ALA A 119 -5.85 -0.48 -4.63
C ALA A 119 -4.76 -1.26 -5.38
N THR A 120 -4.04 -0.60 -6.27
CA THR A 120 -2.82 -1.16 -6.88
C THR A 120 -1.64 -0.30 -6.46
N VAL A 121 -0.55 -0.96 -6.06
CA VAL A 121 0.68 -0.33 -5.59
C VAL A 121 1.86 -0.93 -6.36
N ALA A 122 2.66 -0.08 -7.00
CA ALA A 122 3.94 -0.45 -7.56
C ALA A 122 5.03 -0.22 -6.49
N ILE A 123 5.93 -1.18 -6.31
CA ILE A 123 7.06 -1.10 -5.39
C ILE A 123 8.32 -1.41 -6.18
N SER A 124 9.29 -0.50 -6.10
CA SER A 124 10.61 -0.65 -6.70
C SER A 124 11.64 -0.91 -5.60
N LEU A 125 12.42 -1.97 -5.76
CA LEU A 125 13.45 -2.39 -4.82
C LEU A 125 14.78 -2.56 -5.54
N THR A 126 15.89 -2.40 -4.81
CA THR A 126 17.22 -2.75 -5.33
C THR A 126 18.09 -3.46 -4.32
N SER A 127 18.89 -4.41 -4.80
CA SER A 127 19.93 -5.08 -4.03
C SER A 127 21.20 -5.21 -4.88
N PRO A 128 22.42 -5.14 -4.32
CA PRO A 128 23.64 -5.42 -5.08
C PRO A 128 23.69 -6.89 -5.54
N ILE A 129 24.23 -7.15 -6.74
CA ILE A 129 24.33 -8.51 -7.34
C ILE A 129 25.26 -9.42 -6.53
N HIS A 130 26.26 -8.83 -5.86
CA HIS A 130 27.25 -9.56 -5.08
C HIS A 130 27.15 -9.16 -3.61
N GLY A 131 26.80 -10.12 -2.76
CA GLY A 131 26.66 -9.95 -1.31
C GLY A 131 25.22 -10.12 -0.83
N ARG A 132 25.05 -10.72 0.36
CA ARG A 132 23.78 -10.78 1.09
C ARG A 132 23.41 -9.42 1.69
N MET A 133 23.49 -8.36 0.90
CA MET A 133 23.20 -7.00 1.36
C MET A 133 21.69 -6.74 1.33
N PRO A 134 21.19 -5.88 2.23
CA PRO A 134 19.76 -5.68 2.41
C PRO A 134 19.12 -5.09 1.16
N VAL A 135 17.92 -5.56 0.84
CA VAL A 135 17.10 -5.00 -0.23
C VAL A 135 16.69 -3.58 0.18
N THR A 136 17.10 -2.60 -0.61
CA THR A 136 16.76 -1.19 -0.40
C THR A 136 15.43 -0.88 -1.07
N PHE A 137 14.49 -0.38 -0.28
CA PHE A 137 13.25 0.20 -0.80
C PHE A 137 13.55 1.51 -1.54
N LYS A 138 13.10 1.62 -2.79
CA LYS A 138 13.30 2.83 -3.60
C LYS A 138 12.06 3.70 -3.66
N GLU A 139 10.94 3.10 -4.04
CA GLU A 139 9.73 3.84 -4.32
C GLU A 139 8.51 2.97 -4.11
N LEU A 140 7.43 3.60 -3.65
CA LEU A 140 6.08 3.05 -3.69
C LEU A 140 5.16 4.07 -4.34
N ARG A 141 4.42 3.61 -5.34
CA ARG A 141 3.45 4.43 -6.05
C ARG A 141 2.10 3.77 -6.10
N MET A 142 1.07 4.48 -5.64
CA MET A 142 -0.31 4.01 -5.78
C MET A 142 -0.82 4.30 -7.19
N THR A 143 -1.09 3.26 -7.99
CA THR A 143 -1.46 3.39 -9.40
C THR A 143 -2.98 3.44 -9.61
N GLU A 144 -3.73 2.68 -8.82
CA GLU A 144 -5.21 2.64 -8.88
C GLU A 144 -5.80 2.73 -7.48
N TYR A 145 -6.95 3.40 -7.39
CA TYR A 145 -7.68 3.60 -6.14
C TYR A 145 -9.18 3.71 -6.44
N PHE A 146 -9.97 2.71 -6.07
CA PHE A 146 -11.43 2.73 -6.25
C PHE A 146 -12.11 3.43 -5.07
N ALA A 147 -13.27 4.04 -5.31
CA ALA A 147 -13.95 4.90 -4.34
C ALA A 147 -14.12 4.21 -2.98
N PRO A 148 -13.72 4.88 -1.87
CA PRO A 148 -13.82 4.29 -0.54
C PRO A 148 -15.28 4.18 -0.13
N SER A 149 -15.61 3.10 0.59
CA SER A 149 -16.88 3.01 1.31
C SER A 149 -16.65 3.24 2.80
N VAL A 150 -17.64 3.84 3.47
CA VAL A 150 -17.49 4.38 4.81
C VAL A 150 -18.61 3.85 5.68
N ARG A 151 -18.27 3.38 6.87
CA ARG A 151 -19.23 2.95 7.88
C ARG A 151 -18.88 3.66 9.18
N VAL A 152 -19.85 4.34 9.77
CA VAL A 152 -19.67 5.05 11.04
C VAL A 152 -20.30 4.20 12.13
N ASP A 153 -19.55 3.94 13.20
CA ASP A 153 -20.03 3.06 14.27
C ASP A 153 -21.12 3.75 15.09
N GLY A 154 -22.22 3.04 15.35
CA GLY A 154 -23.29 3.50 16.24
C GLY A 154 -24.13 4.67 15.73
N ILE A 155 -23.91 5.12 14.49
CA ILE A 155 -24.67 6.23 13.88
C ILE A 155 -25.53 5.70 12.73
N GLN A 156 -26.84 5.97 12.79
CA GLN A 156 -27.74 5.62 11.69
C GLN A 156 -27.36 6.39 10.41
N PRO A 157 -27.42 5.74 9.22
CA PRO A 157 -26.96 6.33 7.94
C PRO A 157 -27.62 7.67 7.57
N PHE A 158 -28.78 7.96 8.15
CA PHE A 158 -29.61 9.12 7.84
C PHE A 158 -29.39 10.32 8.78
N SER A 159 -28.47 10.22 9.76
CA SER A 159 -28.16 11.35 10.64
C SER A 159 -27.30 12.40 9.93
N TRP A 160 -27.46 13.67 10.31
CA TRP A 160 -26.62 14.77 9.83
C TRP A 160 -25.12 14.51 10.08
N LEU A 161 -24.79 13.82 11.18
CA LEU A 161 -23.43 13.46 11.56
C LEU A 161 -22.85 12.34 10.66
N ALA A 162 -23.66 11.35 10.26
CA ALA A 162 -23.27 10.38 9.24
C ALA A 162 -23.07 11.04 7.87
N SER A 163 -23.88 12.05 7.53
CA SER A 163 -23.71 12.84 6.31
C SER A 163 -22.41 13.66 6.34
N GLU A 164 -22.08 14.32 7.45
CA GLU A 164 -20.81 15.07 7.56
C GLU A 164 -19.58 14.17 7.59
N ILE A 165 -19.62 13.04 8.31
CA ILE A 165 -18.51 12.06 8.33
C ILE A 165 -18.37 11.36 6.97
N GLY A 166 -19.49 10.91 6.39
CA GLY A 166 -19.53 10.30 5.07
C GLY A 166 -19.07 11.26 3.97
N THR A 167 -19.49 12.52 4.04
CA THR A 167 -19.00 13.60 3.15
C THR A 167 -17.54 13.92 3.44
N PHE A 168 -17.07 13.90 4.68
CA PHE A 168 -15.65 14.08 4.99
C PHE A 168 -14.79 12.99 4.35
N VAL A 169 -15.18 11.72 4.45
CA VAL A 169 -14.41 10.60 3.88
C VAL A 169 -14.57 10.49 2.35
N ALA A 170 -15.76 10.80 1.81
CA ALA A 170 -16.01 10.79 0.37
C ALA A 170 -15.45 12.03 -0.37
N LYS A 171 -15.42 13.20 0.30
CA LYS A 171 -15.06 14.52 -0.26
C LYS A 171 -13.68 15.03 0.18
N SER A 172 -13.02 14.38 1.15
CA SER A 172 -11.56 14.39 1.21
C SER A 172 -11.08 13.66 -0.03
N SER A 173 -10.79 14.46 -1.06
CA SER A 173 -10.53 14.02 -2.43
C SER A 173 -9.78 12.69 -2.48
N SER A 174 -10.17 11.84 -3.44
CA SER A 174 -9.42 10.63 -3.78
C SER A 174 -7.90 10.91 -3.81
N ALA A 175 -7.47 12.10 -4.24
CA ALA A 175 -6.08 12.55 -4.19
C ALA A 175 -5.49 12.71 -2.78
N LEU A 176 -6.18 13.36 -1.83
CA LEU A 176 -5.70 13.51 -0.44
C LEU A 176 -5.71 12.18 0.30
N LEU A 177 -6.77 11.38 0.11
CA LEU A 177 -6.85 10.05 0.69
C LEU A 177 -5.82 9.13 0.06
N LYS A 178 -5.57 9.23 -1.26
CA LYS A 178 -4.49 8.53 -1.95
C LYS A 178 -3.13 8.92 -1.41
N GLN A 179 -2.79 10.22 -1.31
CA GLN A 179 -1.53 10.68 -0.75
C GLN A 179 -1.35 10.25 0.71
N PHE A 180 -2.43 10.32 1.49
CA PHE A 180 -2.42 9.88 2.87
C PHE A 180 -2.18 8.36 2.97
N MET A 181 -2.90 7.56 2.18
CA MET A 181 -2.71 6.12 2.15
C MET A 181 -1.32 5.77 1.62
N GLU A 182 -0.84 6.42 0.56
CA GLU A 182 0.49 6.25 -0.03
C GLU A 182 1.59 6.51 1.00
N LYS A 183 1.52 7.61 1.78
CA LYS A 183 2.47 7.87 2.87
C LYS A 183 2.46 6.80 3.96
N ASN A 184 1.28 6.32 4.36
CA ASN A 184 1.18 5.27 5.37
C ASN A 184 1.64 3.92 4.84
N TYR A 185 1.32 3.60 3.58
CA TYR A 185 1.82 2.41 2.92
C TYR A 185 3.34 2.44 2.80
N ILE A 186 3.96 3.54 2.37
CA ILE A 186 5.42 3.70 2.33
C ILE A 186 6.03 3.29 3.66
N LYS A 187 5.60 3.91 4.77
CA LYS A 187 6.12 3.60 6.10
C LYS A 187 5.92 2.14 6.51
N VAL A 188 4.76 1.56 6.20
CA VAL A 188 4.44 0.16 6.49
C VAL A 188 5.34 -0.79 5.70
N PHE A 189 5.52 -0.53 4.41
CA PHE A 189 6.35 -1.34 3.52
C PHE A 189 7.83 -1.21 3.85
N GLU A 190 8.34 0.00 4.09
CA GLU A 190 9.71 0.24 4.56
C GLU A 190 10.01 -0.58 5.82
N ASN A 191 9.15 -0.48 6.85
CA ASN A 191 9.31 -1.25 8.09
C ASN A 191 9.29 -2.77 7.86
N ALA A 192 8.39 -3.25 6.99
CA ALA A 192 8.29 -4.67 6.68
C ALA A 192 9.54 -5.17 5.93
N PHE A 193 10.08 -4.38 5.01
CA PHE A 193 11.29 -4.71 4.26
C PHE A 193 12.55 -4.65 5.12
N ASP A 194 12.69 -3.64 5.98
CA ASP A 194 13.80 -3.54 6.93
C ASP A 194 13.91 -4.81 7.78
N GLN A 195 12.79 -5.30 8.30
CA GLN A 195 12.82 -6.53 9.12
C GLN A 195 13.09 -7.80 8.32
N CYS A 196 12.68 -7.83 7.06
CA CYS A 196 12.92 -8.94 6.14
C CYS A 196 14.40 -9.08 5.78
N PHE A 197 15.11 -7.96 5.61
CA PHE A 197 16.42 -7.95 4.98
C PHE A 197 17.56 -7.48 5.89
N ILE A 198 17.28 -6.94 7.08
CA ILE A 198 18.30 -6.60 8.09
C ILE A 198 18.60 -7.79 9.03
N ARG A 199 17.73 -8.80 9.13
CA ARG A 199 17.90 -9.93 10.08
C ARG A 199 18.58 -11.18 9.51
N SER A 200 19.07 -11.15 8.28
CA SER A 200 19.80 -12.26 7.66
C SER A 200 21.32 -12.18 7.79
N SER A 201 21.84 -11.21 8.55
CA SER A 201 23.26 -11.09 8.92
C SER A 201 23.58 -11.77 10.24
#